data_AF-A0A7J9QR58-F1
#
_entry.id   AF-A0A7J9QR58-F1
#
_cell.length_a   1.000
_cell.length_b   1.000
_cell.length_c   1.000
_cell.angle_alpha   90.00
_cell.angle_beta   90.00
_cell.angle_gamma   90.00
#
_symmetry.space_group_name_H-M   'P 1'
#
loop_
_entity.id
_entity.type
_entity.pdbx_description
1 polymer ?
#
loop_
_entity_poly.entity_id
_entity_poly.type
_entity_poly.pdbx_seq_one_letter_code
_entity_poly.pdbx_strand_id
1 'polypeptide(L)' 'PKGEDVVLTGEVWTDVTQTAANIELKTKVKNKDHRVFLDGIYIYEKKKGIEK' A
#
# COMPACT_ATOMS: atom_id res chain seq x y z
N PRO A 1 -5.87 -0.41 17.34
CA PRO A 1 -4.54 0.23 17.40
C PRO A 1 -4.32 1.09 16.14
N LYS A 2 -4.39 2.43 16.28
CA LYS A 2 -4.04 3.37 15.21
C LYS A 2 -2.52 3.33 15.03
N GLY A 3 -2.02 2.57 14.06
CA GLY A 3 -0.58 2.36 13.90
C GLY A 3 -0.14 1.51 12.71
N GLU A 4 -1.07 0.91 11.95
CA GLU A 4 -0.74 0.11 10.76
C GLU A 4 -1.09 0.83 9.44
N ASP A 5 -1.42 2.12 9.51
CA ASP A 5 -1.76 2.92 8.33
C ASP A 5 -0.50 3.57 7.75
N VAL A 6 -0.20 3.27 6.49
CA VAL A 6 0.89 3.90 5.73
C VAL A 6 0.31 4.91 4.77
N VAL A 7 0.60 6.20 5.01
CA VAL A 7 0.17 7.29 4.12
C VAL A 7 1.32 7.69 3.22
N LEU A 8 1.16 7.47 1.91
CA LEU A 8 2.10 7.90 0.88
C LEU A 8 1.62 9.21 0.26
N THR A 9 2.38 10.29 0.49
CA THR A 9 2.15 11.60 -0.12
C THR A 9 3.30 11.96 -1.04
N GLY A 10 3.00 12.58 -2.18
CA GLY A 10 4.02 13.10 -3.08
C GLY A 10 3.42 14.06 -4.10
N GLU A 11 4.27 14.87 -4.70
CA GLU A 11 3.89 15.87 -5.70
C GLU A 11 3.49 15.21 -7.04
N VAL A 12 4.21 14.15 -7.42
CA VAL A 12 4.02 13.43 -8.68
C VAL A 12 3.19 12.17 -8.44
N TRP A 13 2.00 12.12 -9.04
CA TRP A 13 1.07 10.99 -8.91
C TRP A 13 1.67 9.65 -9.35
N THR A 14 2.37 9.63 -10.49
CA THR A 14 2.95 8.39 -11.04
C THR A 14 3.92 7.75 -10.07
N ASP A 15 4.78 8.56 -9.46
CA ASP A 15 5.84 8.09 -8.57
C ASP A 15 5.25 7.55 -7.27
N VAL A 16 4.24 8.23 -6.72
CA VAL A 16 3.49 7.75 -5.55
C VAL A 16 2.81 6.42 -5.86
N THR A 17 2.13 6.31 -7.00
CA THR A 17 1.45 5.06 -7.38
C THR A 17 2.41 3.91 -7.63
N GLN A 18 3.54 4.17 -8.27
CA GLN A 18 4.57 3.17 -8.53
C GLN A 18 5.22 2.69 -7.24
N THR A 19 5.47 3.61 -6.30
CA THR A 19 6.03 3.30 -4.98
C THR A 19 5.05 2.46 -4.17
N ALA A 20 3.77 2.84 -4.14
CA ALA A 20 2.73 2.08 -3.46
C ALA A 20 2.62 0.65 -4.02
N ALA A 21 2.63 0.48 -5.35
CA ALA A 21 2.60 -0.83 -6.00
C ALA A 21 3.83 -1.68 -5.65
N ASN A 22 5.01 -1.07 -5.59
CA ASN A 22 6.25 -1.76 -5.22
C ASN A 22 6.22 -2.30 -3.78
N ILE A 23 5.63 -1.54 -2.85
CA ILE A 23 5.51 -1.95 -1.44
C ILE A 23 4.56 -3.15 -1.32
N GLU A 24 3.40 -3.11 -1.97
CA GLU A 24 2.46 -4.23 -1.99
C GLU A 24 3.10 -5.51 -2.56
N LEU A 25 3.78 -5.39 -3.70
CA LEU A 25 4.42 -6.55 -4.35
C LEU A 25 5.57 -7.16 -3.54
N LYS A 26 6.28 -6.35 -2.75
CA LYS A 26 7.39 -6.82 -1.89
C LYS A 26 6.90 -7.42 -0.58
N THR A 27 5.80 -6.93 -0.03
CA THR A 27 5.29 -7.34 1.28
C THR A 27 4.33 -8.53 1.19
N LYS A 28 3.75 -8.79 0.01
CA LYS A 28 2.91 -9.96 -0.21
C LYS A 28 3.69 -11.26 -0.02
N VAL A 29 3.21 -12.10 0.90
CA VAL A 29 3.79 -13.43 1.17
C VAL A 29 3.58 -14.36 -0.02
N LYS A 30 4.66 -14.80 -0.69
CA LYS A 30 4.59 -15.67 -1.88
C LYS A 30 4.68 -17.17 -1.59
N ASN A 31 5.16 -17.56 -0.40
CA ASN A 31 5.53 -18.95 -0.09
C ASN A 31 4.58 -19.63 0.93
N LYS A 32 3.39 -19.08 1.13
CA LYS A 32 2.33 -19.62 2.00
C LYS A 32 0.98 -19.56 1.29
N ASP A 33 -0.02 -20.29 1.79
CA ASP A 33 -1.38 -20.17 1.27
C ASP A 33 -1.97 -18.80 1.66
N HIS A 34 -2.20 -17.96 0.65
CA HIS A 34 -2.77 -16.62 0.80
C HIS A 34 -4.18 -16.62 1.42
N ARG A 35 -4.90 -17.77 1.42
CA ARG A 35 -6.22 -17.89 2.04
C ARG A 35 -6.15 -17.99 3.56
N VAL A 36 -5.00 -18.36 4.09
CA VAL A 36 -4.75 -18.50 5.53
C VAL A 36 -3.85 -17.36 6.04
N PHE A 37 -2.89 -16.94 5.21
CA PHE A 37 -1.94 -15.87 5.53
C PHE A 37 -2.26 -14.64 4.70
N LEU A 38 -3.02 -13.72 5.29
CA LEU A 38 -3.39 -12.41 4.73
C LEU A 38 -2.36 -11.33 5.10
N ASP A 39 -1.13 -11.74 5.41
CA ASP A 39 -0.05 -10.83 5.78
C ASP A 39 0.44 -10.10 4.52
N GLY A 40 0.32 -8.78 4.53
CA GLY A 40 0.75 -7.92 3.44
C GLY A 40 0.30 -6.48 3.65
N ILE A 41 0.97 -5.53 3.00
CA ILE A 41 0.52 -4.14 2.93
C ILE A 41 -0.33 -4.00 1.68
N TYR A 42 -1.55 -3.52 1.84
CA TYR A 42 -2.51 -3.36 0.75
C TYR A 42 -2.94 -1.91 0.59
N ILE A 43 -3.12 -1.49 -0.65
CA ILE A 43 -3.64 -0.16 -0.96
C ILE A 43 -5.15 -0.19 -0.74
N TYR A 44 -5.62 0.38 0.37
CA TYR A 44 -7.05 0.45 0.68
C TYR A 44 -7.72 1.71 0.11
N GLU A 45 -6.98 2.81 -0.10
CA GLU A 45 -7.53 4.07 -0.58
C GLU A 45 -6.54 4.77 -1.53
N LYS A 46 -7.08 5.37 -2.60
CA LYS A 46 -6.33 6.20 -3.55
C LYS A 46 -7.04 7.55 -3.65
N LYS A 47 -6.54 8.56 -2.96
CA LYS A 47 -7.02 9.94 -3.04
C LYS A 47 -6.12 10.78 -3.92
N LYS A 48 -6.69 11.41 -4.95
CA LYS A 48 -5.99 12.37 -5.82
C LYS A 48 -6.37 13.78 -5.38
N GLY A 49 -5.47 14.40 -4.62
CA GLY A 49 -5.66 15.74 -4.05
C GLY A 49 -5.57 15.73 -2.53
N ILE A 50 -5.03 16.80 -1.96
CA ILE A 50 -5.06 17.04 -0.52
C ILE A 50 -6.50 17.48 -0.19
N GLU A 51 -7.20 16.74 0.68
CA GLU A 51 -8.43 17.27 1.29
C GLU A 51 -8.03 18.55 2.03
N LYS A 52 -8.61 19.67 1.57
CA LYS A 52 -8.32 21.02 2.04
C LYS A 52 -8.88 21.26 3.44
#